data_AF-A0A975YIS3-F1
#
_entry.id   AF-A0A975YIS3-F1
#
_cell.length_a   1.000
_cell.length_b   1.000
_cell.length_c   1.000
_cell.angle_alpha   90.00
_cell.angle_beta   90.00
_cell.angle_gamma   90.00
#
_symmetry.space_group_name_H-M   'P 1'
#
loop_
_entity.id
_entity.type
_entity.pdbx_description
1 polymer ?
#
loop_
_entity_poly.entity_id
_entity_poly.type
_entity_poly.pdbx_seq_one_letter_code
_entity_poly.pdbx_strand_id
1 'polypeptide(L)'
;MIPRRAMFGAPLLIAGPARAHSELRSSEPANGARLTSPPEMLTLRFNEGVWLTAVTLHDEAGRSVRLPLSRDITPRPIEQLAAPALGTGAWRLEWRAISADGHPVRGTIRFTIAPMP
;
A
#
# COMPACT_ATOMS: atom_id res chain seq x y z
N MET A 1 13.66 61.74 25.12
CA MET A 1 12.44 61.37 24.36
C MET A 1 12.84 61.45 22.88
N ILE A 2 12.94 60.42 22.02
CA ILE A 2 12.11 59.27 21.56
C ILE A 2 13.02 58.49 20.55
N PRO A 3 12.86 57.19 20.18
CA PRO A 3 12.27 56.02 20.82
C PRO A 3 13.20 54.76 20.82
N ARG A 4 12.85 53.75 21.63
CA ARG A 4 13.44 52.40 21.58
C ARG A 4 13.00 51.70 20.30
N ARG A 5 13.96 51.26 19.47
CA ARG A 5 13.69 50.38 18.32
C ARG A 5 13.17 49.04 18.84
N ALA A 6 11.91 48.74 18.60
CA ALA A 6 11.36 47.40 18.83
C ALA A 6 11.87 46.49 17.70
N MET A 7 12.70 45.49 18.03
CA MET A 7 12.99 44.38 17.14
C MET A 7 11.73 43.52 17.05
N PHE A 8 11.14 43.44 15.85
CA PHE A 8 10.17 42.41 15.52
C PHE A 8 10.91 41.09 15.32
N GLY A 9 10.85 40.20 16.31
CA GLY A 9 11.25 38.80 16.14
C GLY A 9 10.18 38.07 15.35
N ALA A 10 10.49 37.67 14.11
CA ALA A 10 9.61 36.82 13.31
C ALA A 10 9.67 35.37 13.83
N PRO A 11 8.54 34.73 14.16
CA PRO A 11 8.53 33.31 14.50
C PRO A 11 8.83 32.50 13.23
N LEU A 12 9.94 31.75 13.24
CA LEU A 12 10.26 30.79 12.20
C LEU A 12 9.40 29.54 12.42
N LEU A 13 8.28 29.44 11.71
CA LEU A 13 7.47 28.23 11.69
C LEU A 13 8.26 27.13 10.97
N ILE A 14 8.75 26.15 11.73
CA ILE A 14 9.34 24.94 11.18
C ILE A 14 8.19 24.09 10.61
N ALA A 15 7.92 24.24 9.31
CA ALA A 15 7.02 23.35 8.60
C ALA A 15 7.61 21.94 8.60
N GLY A 16 6.96 20.99 9.28
CA GLY A 16 7.30 19.57 9.20
C GLY A 16 7.12 19.03 7.78
N PRO A 17 7.82 17.95 7.40
CA PRO A 17 7.68 17.38 6.08
C PRO A 17 6.23 16.92 5.85
N ALA A 18 5.54 17.53 4.89
CA ALA A 18 4.26 17.02 4.42
C ALA A 18 4.51 15.69 3.68
N ARG A 19 4.08 14.56 4.26
CA ARG A 19 4.07 13.28 3.56
C ARG A 19 2.87 13.27 2.62
N ALA A 20 3.06 13.72 1.39
CA ALA A 20 1.98 13.81 0.40
C ALA A 20 1.59 12.42 -0.18
N HIS A 21 2.53 11.47 -0.21
CA HIS A 21 2.30 10.19 -0.88
C HIS A 21 1.67 9.15 0.05
N SER A 22 0.69 8.39 -0.47
CA SER A 22 0.14 7.24 0.25
C SER A 22 1.18 6.11 0.37
N GLU A 23 1.32 5.60 1.59
CA GLU A 23 2.19 4.49 1.97
C GLU A 23 1.36 3.29 2.42
N LEU A 24 1.77 2.09 2.00
CA LEU A 24 1.20 0.86 2.54
C LEU A 24 1.63 0.71 4.01
N ARG A 25 0.66 0.64 4.90
CA ARG A 25 0.85 0.45 6.35
C ARG A 25 0.88 -1.04 6.72
N SER A 26 -0.01 -1.83 6.15
CA SER A 26 -0.06 -3.27 6.40
C SER A 26 -0.77 -4.01 5.28
N SER A 27 -0.61 -5.33 5.28
CA SER A 27 -1.30 -6.23 4.36
C SER A 27 -1.70 -7.52 5.03
N GLU A 28 -2.72 -8.17 4.49
CA GLU A 28 -3.10 -9.55 4.79
C GLU A 28 -3.21 -10.29 3.45
N PRO A 29 -2.35 -11.29 3.16
CA PRO A 29 -1.23 -11.77 3.97
C PRO A 29 -0.18 -10.69 4.27
N ALA A 30 0.43 -10.76 5.46
CA ALA A 30 1.53 -9.87 5.80
C ALA A 30 2.75 -10.14 4.91
N ASN A 31 3.56 -9.12 4.66
CA ASN A 31 4.81 -9.32 3.93
C ASN A 31 5.76 -10.22 4.73
N GLY A 32 6.23 -11.29 4.10
CA GLY A 32 7.00 -12.38 4.71
C GLY A 32 6.15 -13.46 5.40
N ALA A 33 4.81 -13.41 5.33
CA ALA A 33 3.96 -14.38 6.00
C ALA A 33 4.13 -15.80 5.42
N ARG A 34 4.05 -16.80 6.31
CA ARG A 34 3.92 -18.21 5.95
C ARG A 34 2.53 -18.68 6.35
N LEU A 35 1.73 -19.04 5.36
CA LEU A 35 0.35 -19.48 5.50
C LEU A 35 0.28 -21.00 5.41
N THR A 36 -0.57 -21.61 6.23
CA THR A 36 -0.85 -23.05 6.17
C THR A 36 -1.90 -23.40 5.12
N SER A 37 -2.71 -22.43 4.70
CA SER A 37 -3.71 -22.56 3.64
C SER A 37 -3.74 -21.32 2.74
N PRO A 38 -4.24 -21.42 1.50
CA PRO A 38 -4.48 -20.26 0.64
C PRO A 38 -5.44 -19.26 1.31
N PRO A 39 -5.17 -17.94 1.22
CA PRO A 39 -6.12 -16.93 1.67
C PRO A 39 -7.28 -16.82 0.66
N GLU A 40 -8.47 -16.48 1.14
CA GLU A 40 -9.61 -16.14 0.27
C GLU A 40 -9.60 -14.67 -0.16
N MET A 41 -8.91 -13.82 0.61
CA MET A 41 -8.90 -12.36 0.43
C MET A 41 -7.49 -11.82 0.59
N LEU A 42 -7.16 -10.82 -0.22
CA LEU A 42 -5.95 -10.02 -0.14
C LEU A 42 -6.35 -8.62 0.31
N THR A 43 -5.87 -8.18 1.46
CA THR A 43 -6.16 -6.85 2.01
C THR A 43 -4.91 -5.99 2.00
N LEU A 44 -5.03 -4.77 1.48
CA LEU A 44 -4.00 -3.73 1.52
C LEU A 44 -4.52 -2.55 2.34
N ARG A 45 -3.75 -2.10 3.33
CA ARG A 45 -4.10 -0.95 4.17
C ARG A 45 -3.06 0.14 4.00
N PHE A 46 -3.53 1.34 3.69
CA PHE A 46 -2.74 2.53 3.44
C PHE A 46 -2.98 3.58 4.53
N ASN A 47 -2.07 4.54 4.67
CA ASN A 47 -2.27 5.69 5.57
C ASN A 47 -3.33 6.67 5.05
N GLU A 48 -3.49 6.73 3.74
CA GLU A 48 -4.41 7.62 3.02
C GLU A 48 -5.10 6.86 1.90
N GLY A 49 -6.18 7.44 1.37
CA GLY A 49 -6.92 6.85 0.26
C GLY A 49 -6.04 6.61 -0.97
N VAL A 50 -6.21 5.44 -1.60
CA VAL A 50 -5.61 5.13 -2.90
C VAL A 50 -6.66 4.55 -3.84
N TRP A 51 -6.44 4.72 -5.13
CA TRP A 51 -7.17 4.00 -6.17
C TRP A 51 -6.24 2.97 -6.81
N LEU A 52 -6.52 1.68 -6.63
CA LEU A 52 -5.73 0.62 -7.26
C LEU A 52 -5.87 0.66 -8.78
N THR A 53 -4.73 0.70 -9.47
CA THR A 53 -4.66 0.62 -10.93
C THR A 53 -4.16 -0.74 -11.39
N ALA A 54 -3.32 -1.40 -10.59
CA ALA A 54 -2.92 -2.76 -10.84
C ALA A 54 -2.66 -3.57 -9.58
N VAL A 55 -3.05 -4.84 -9.61
CA VAL A 55 -2.61 -5.90 -8.70
C VAL A 55 -2.32 -7.14 -9.54
N THR A 56 -1.14 -7.70 -9.36
CA THR A 56 -0.66 -8.89 -10.06
C THR A 56 0.01 -9.83 -9.06
N LEU A 57 -0.41 -11.09 -9.05
CA LEU A 57 0.28 -12.15 -8.31
C LEU A 57 1.24 -12.87 -9.23
N HIS A 58 2.38 -13.27 -8.69
CA HIS A 58 3.36 -14.12 -9.34
C HIS A 58 3.69 -15.32 -8.47
N ASP A 59 3.83 -16.49 -9.07
CA ASP A 59 4.33 -17.69 -8.41
C ASP A 59 5.85 -17.85 -8.56
N GLU A 60 6.42 -18.87 -7.92
CA GLU A 60 7.85 -19.21 -8.01
C GLU A 60 8.30 -19.57 -9.44
N ALA A 61 7.39 -20.07 -10.28
CA ALA A 61 7.67 -20.42 -11.67
C ALA A 61 7.64 -19.18 -12.60
N GLY A 62 7.37 -17.99 -12.07
CA GLY A 62 7.27 -16.74 -12.83
C GLY A 62 5.94 -16.57 -13.57
N ARG A 63 4.98 -17.48 -13.42
CA ARG A 63 3.62 -17.31 -13.95
C ARG A 63 2.96 -16.16 -13.18
N SER A 64 2.13 -15.40 -13.88
CA SER A 64 1.46 -14.24 -13.29
C SER A 64 -0.04 -14.25 -13.55
N VAL A 65 -0.80 -13.76 -12.58
CA VAL A 65 -2.23 -13.55 -12.68
C VAL A 65 -2.57 -12.12 -12.27
N ARG A 66 -3.16 -11.38 -13.20
CA ARG A 66 -3.68 -10.04 -12.98
C ARG A 66 -5.02 -10.15 -12.28
N LEU A 67 -5.20 -9.48 -11.13
CA LEU A 67 -6.47 -9.52 -10.41
C LEU A 67 -7.46 -8.50 -11.00
N PRO A 68 -8.76 -8.85 -11.06
CA PRO A 68 -9.80 -7.90 -11.40
C PRO A 68 -9.89 -6.82 -10.31
N LEU A 69 -10.08 -5.57 -10.74
CA LEU A 69 -10.23 -4.42 -9.85
C LEU A 69 -11.63 -3.83 -10.02
N SER A 70 -12.11 -3.15 -8.96
CA SER A 70 -13.34 -2.38 -9.05
C SER A 70 -13.23 -1.28 -10.11
N ARG A 71 -14.35 -0.98 -10.77
CA ARG A 71 -14.46 0.22 -11.63
C ARG A 71 -14.69 1.50 -10.82
N ASP A 72 -15.00 1.36 -9.53
CA ASP A 72 -15.04 2.49 -8.60
C ASP A 72 -13.62 3.04 -8.42
N ILE A 73 -13.45 4.31 -8.79
CA ILE A 73 -12.16 5.02 -8.72
C ILE A 73 -12.03 5.86 -7.46
N THR A 74 -13.00 5.78 -6.55
CA THR A 74 -12.96 6.50 -5.27
C THR A 74 -11.78 6.01 -4.44
N PRO A 75 -10.82 6.89 -4.07
CA PRO A 75 -9.67 6.47 -3.27
C PRO A 75 -10.09 5.99 -1.88
N ARG A 76 -9.63 4.81 -1.47
CA ARG A 76 -9.93 4.22 -0.16
C ARG A 76 -8.65 3.81 0.57
N PRO A 77 -8.60 3.92 1.91
CA PRO A 77 -7.41 3.53 2.67
C PRO A 77 -7.32 2.01 2.85
N ILE A 78 -8.38 1.26 2.54
CA ILE A 78 -8.44 -0.20 2.65
C ILE A 78 -8.97 -0.75 1.34
N GLU A 79 -8.19 -1.64 0.74
CA GLU A 79 -8.51 -2.32 -0.51
C GLU A 79 -8.55 -3.83 -0.27
N GLN A 80 -9.63 -4.48 -0.69
CA GLN A 80 -9.87 -5.90 -0.52
C GLN A 80 -10.11 -6.56 -1.88
N LEU A 81 -9.31 -7.58 -2.18
CA LEU A 81 -9.37 -8.30 -3.45
C LEU A 81 -9.55 -9.79 -3.20
N ALA A 82 -10.55 -10.39 -3.85
CA ALA A 82 -10.70 -11.84 -3.83
C ALA A 82 -9.42 -12.50 -4.38
N ALA A 83 -8.87 -13.43 -3.61
CA ALA A 83 -7.73 -14.22 -4.06
C ALA A 83 -8.21 -15.25 -5.08
N PRO A 84 -7.49 -15.46 -6.19
CA PRO A 84 -7.74 -16.61 -7.05
C PRO A 84 -7.30 -17.89 -6.33
N ALA A 85 -7.57 -19.05 -6.91
CA ALA A 85 -7.07 -20.31 -6.37
C ALA A 85 -5.53 -20.30 -6.38
N LEU A 86 -4.92 -20.16 -5.18
CA LEU A 86 -3.47 -20.19 -5.02
C LEU A 86 -3.01 -21.58 -4.61
N GLY A 87 -2.04 -22.11 -5.34
CA GLY A 87 -1.32 -23.32 -4.96
C GLY A 87 -0.29 -23.08 -3.85
N THR A 88 0.31 -24.17 -3.40
CA THR A 88 1.47 -24.13 -2.49
C THR A 88 2.68 -23.51 -3.18
N GLY A 89 3.58 -22.92 -2.39
CA GLY A 89 4.78 -22.22 -2.85
C GLY A 89 4.83 -20.75 -2.44
N ALA A 90 5.90 -20.06 -2.81
CA ALA A 90 6.04 -18.62 -2.65
C ALA A 90 5.27 -17.84 -3.70
N TRP A 91 4.71 -16.73 -3.23
CA TRP A 91 3.92 -15.80 -4.00
C TRP A 91 4.44 -14.39 -3.80
N ARG A 92 4.40 -13.62 -4.88
CA ARG A 92 4.71 -12.19 -4.89
C ARG A 92 3.50 -11.43 -5.42
N LEU A 93 2.90 -10.60 -4.59
CA LEU A 93 1.85 -9.66 -4.95
C LEU A 93 2.49 -8.30 -5.25
N GLU A 94 2.41 -7.86 -6.49
CA GLU A 94 2.75 -6.50 -6.89
C GLU A 94 1.50 -5.68 -7.05
N TRP A 95 1.55 -4.44 -6.57
CA TRP A 95 0.45 -3.50 -6.69
C TRP A 95 0.93 -2.13 -7.17
N ARG A 96 0.03 -1.42 -7.85
CA ARG A 96 0.16 -0.04 -8.29
C ARG A 96 -1.14 0.69 -7.98
N ALA A 97 -1.03 1.92 -7.50
CA ALA A 97 -2.17 2.74 -7.15
C ALA A 97 -1.89 4.22 -7.48
N ILE A 98 -2.93 5.03 -7.50
CA ILE A 98 -2.84 6.49 -7.47
C ILE A 98 -3.27 6.94 -6.08
N SER A 99 -2.44 7.69 -5.37
CA SER A 99 -2.78 8.27 -4.07
C SER A 99 -3.81 9.39 -4.21
N ALA A 100 -4.47 9.75 -3.10
CA ALA A 100 -5.48 10.82 -3.08
C ALA A 100 -4.92 12.19 -3.54
N ASP A 101 -3.61 12.40 -3.42
CA ASP A 101 -2.88 13.58 -3.92
C ASP A 101 -2.54 13.52 -5.43
N GLY A 102 -2.87 12.42 -6.11
CA GLY A 102 -2.72 12.22 -7.56
C GLY A 102 -1.42 11.55 -8.00
N HIS A 103 -0.51 11.21 -7.09
CA HIS A 103 0.76 10.59 -7.46
C HIS A 103 0.68 9.06 -7.61
N PRO A 104 1.43 8.46 -8.55
CA PRO A 104 1.51 7.01 -8.65
C PRO A 104 2.39 6.42 -7.54
N VAL A 105 1.85 5.42 -6.85
CA VAL A 105 2.54 4.64 -5.82
C VAL A 105 2.52 3.16 -6.18
N ARG A 106 3.50 2.39 -5.70
CA ARG A 106 3.61 0.95 -5.96
C ARG A 106 4.29 0.23 -4.81
N GLY A 107 4.12 -1.08 -4.76
CA GLY A 107 4.81 -1.91 -3.79
C GLY A 107 4.69 -3.39 -4.08
N THR A 108 5.32 -4.17 -3.20
CA THR A 108 5.42 -5.62 -3.34
C THR A 108 5.25 -6.28 -1.97
N ILE A 109 4.44 -7.33 -1.92
CA ILE A 109 4.25 -8.19 -0.74
C ILE A 109 4.66 -9.61 -1.15
N ARG A 110 5.42 -10.28 -0.30
CA ARG A 110 5.82 -11.68 -0.48
C ARG A 110 5.17 -12.53 0.60
N PHE A 111 4.70 -13.72 0.27
CA PHE A 111 4.20 -14.68 1.24
C PHE A 111 4.39 -16.11 0.71
N THR A 112 4.34 -17.10 1.58
CA THR A 112 4.50 -18.51 1.21
C THR A 112 3.30 -19.29 1.70
N ILE A 113 2.74 -20.15 0.86
CA ILE A 113 1.71 -21.11 1.25
C ILE A 113 2.36 -22.48 1.35
N ALA A 114 2.41 -23.04 2.55
CA ALA A 114 2.96 -24.36 2.80
C ALA A 114 2.11 -25.06 3.87
N PRO A 115 1.41 -26.16 3.52
CA PRO A 115 0.71 -26.98 4.51
C PRO A 115 1.65 -27.35 5.65
N MET A 116 1.11 -27.43 6.87
CA MET A 116 1.85 -28.06 7.96
C MET A 116 2.10 -29.53 7.59
N PRO A 117 3.30 -30.06 7.88
CA PRO A 117 3.62 -31.46 7.65
C PRO A 117 2.76 -32.40 8.48
#